data_AF-A0A174GYE8-F1
#
_entry.id   AF-A0A174GYE8-F1
#
_cell.length_a   1.000
_cell.length_b   1.000
_cell.length_c   1.000
_cell.angle_alpha   90.00
_cell.angle_beta   90.00
_cell.angle_gamma   90.00
#
_symmetry.space_group_name_H-M   'P 1'
#
loop_
_entity.id
_entity.type
_entity.pdbx_description
1 polymer ?
#
loop_
_entity_poly.entity_id
_entity_poly.type
_entity_poly.pdbx_seq_one_letter_code
_entity_poly.pdbx_strand_id
1 'polypeptide(L)' 'MRSIWKVWFSKRRKIYFRIARKFHTTPWKVYRLGHGGMSKNKKDIKILEELQRYGVISYIYPW' A
#
# COMPACT_ATOMS: atom_id res chain seq x y z
N MET A 1 3.55 14.85 -12.73
CA MET A 1 4.26 13.73 -12.07
C MET A 1 3.63 13.42 -10.72
N ARG A 2 3.05 12.23 -10.50
CA ARG A 2 2.52 11.85 -9.17
C ARG A 2 3.69 11.58 -8.23
N SER A 3 3.99 12.59 -7.42
CA SER A 3 5.19 12.71 -6.60
C SER A 3 5.41 11.50 -5.69
N ILE A 4 6.47 10.71 -5.96
CA ILE A 4 6.96 9.58 -5.15
C ILE A 4 7.18 10.02 -3.69
N TRP A 5 7.47 11.31 -3.51
CA TRP A 5 7.62 12.01 -2.24
C TRP A 5 6.44 11.85 -1.26
N LYS A 6 5.22 11.57 -1.73
CA LYS A 6 4.06 11.33 -0.84
C LYS A 6 4.30 10.18 0.15
N VAL A 7 5.05 9.15 -0.27
CA VAL A 7 5.41 8.04 0.63
C VAL A 7 6.37 8.52 1.72
N TRP A 8 7.35 9.34 1.34
CA TRP A 8 8.44 9.79 2.20
C TRP A 8 7.97 10.77 3.29
N PHE A 9 6.96 11.59 2.99
CA PHE A 9 6.32 12.50 3.94
C PHE A 9 5.16 11.86 4.73
N SER A 10 4.77 10.63 4.43
CA SER A 10 3.68 9.99 5.16
C SER A 10 4.09 9.61 6.57
N LYS A 11 3.26 9.96 7.58
CA LYS A 11 3.43 9.51 8.98
C LYS A 11 3.53 7.98 9.09
N ARG A 12 2.87 7.25 8.18
CA ARG A 12 2.83 5.78 8.16
C ARG A 12 3.89 5.15 7.25
N ARG A 13 4.92 5.89 6.82
CA ARG A 13 5.95 5.41 5.88
C ARG A 13 6.57 4.07 6.28
N LYS A 14 6.88 3.88 7.57
CA LYS A 14 7.50 2.63 8.07
C LYS A 14 6.67 1.39 7.71
N ILE A 15 5.34 1.49 7.74
CA ILE A 15 4.42 0.40 7.38
C ILE A 15 4.51 0.11 5.88
N TYR A 16 4.45 1.13 5.03
CA TYR A 16 4.57 0.95 3.58
C TYR A 16 5.89 0.27 3.18
N PHE A 17 7.01 0.68 3.79
CA PHE A 17 8.32 0.06 3.53
C PHE A 17 8.39 -1.39 4.02
N ARG A 18 7.79 -1.69 5.19
CA ARG A 18 7.74 -3.06 5.73
C ARG A 18 6.96 -4.00 4.81
N ILE A 19 5.76 -3.60 4.40
CA ILE A 19 4.92 -4.37 3.48
C ILE A 19 5.63 -4.50 2.12
N ALA A 20 6.24 -3.42 1.64
CA ALA A 20 6.97 -3.42 0.37
C ALA A 20 8.11 -4.45 0.35
N ARG A 21 8.90 -4.53 1.43
CA ARG A 21 9.93 -5.55 1.60
C ARG A 21 9.34 -6.97 1.64
N LYS A 22 8.25 -7.18 2.37
CA LYS A 22 7.58 -8.49 2.51
C LYS A 22 7.09 -9.05 1.18
N PHE A 23 6.58 -8.21 0.28
CA PHE A 23 6.01 -8.64 -1.01
C PHE A 23 6.92 -8.39 -2.21
N HIS A 24 8.19 -8.00 -1.98
CA HIS A 24 9.16 -7.66 -3.02
C HIS A 24 8.60 -6.63 -4.03
N THR A 25 8.05 -5.54 -3.51
CA THR A 25 7.43 -4.46 -4.30
C THR A 25 7.96 -3.10 -3.86
N THR A 26 7.57 -2.04 -4.56
CA THR A 26 7.97 -0.68 -4.19
C THR A 26 7.03 -0.09 -3.13
N PRO A 27 7.55 0.69 -2.16
CA PRO A 27 6.73 1.41 -1.18
C PRO A 27 5.69 2.32 -1.84
N TRP A 28 5.99 2.88 -3.01
CA TRP A 28 5.06 3.65 -3.81
C TRP A 28 3.86 2.84 -4.29
N LYS A 29 4.07 1.60 -4.72
CA LYS A 29 2.95 0.72 -5.11
C LYS A 29 2.05 0.40 -3.92
N VAL A 30 2.64 0.12 -2.76
CA VAL A 30 1.87 -0.13 -1.51
C VAL A 30 1.07 1.11 -1.10
N TYR A 31 1.70 2.29 -1.13
CA TYR A 31 1.03 3.56 -0.87
C TYR A 31 -0.14 3.78 -1.85
N ARG A 32 0.09 3.54 -3.15
CA ARG A 32 -0.96 3.70 -4.16
C ARG A 32 -2.16 2.81 -3.86
N LEU A 33 -1.93 1.54 -3.48
CA LEU A 33 -2.99 0.60 -3.13
C LEU A 33 -3.78 1.07 -1.90
N GLY A 34 -3.10 1.54 -0.85
CA GLY A 34 -3.76 2.06 0.36
C GLY A 34 -4.50 3.39 0.16
N HIS A 35 -4.35 4.05 -0.98
CA HIS A 35 -4.96 5.35 -1.29
C HIS A 35 -5.90 5.26 -2.51
N GLY A 36 -6.53 4.10 -2.73
CA GLY A 36 -7.55 3.91 -3.77
C GLY A 36 -7.03 3.49 -5.15
N GLY A 37 -5.80 2.99 -5.24
CA GLY A 37 -5.29 2.40 -6.47
C GLY A 37 -5.88 1.02 -6.74
N MET A 38 -6.30 0.76 -7.98
CA MET A 38 -6.82 -0.55 -8.39
C MET A 38 -5.81 -1.68 -8.14
N SER A 39 -6.31 -2.76 -7.54
CA SER A 39 -5.59 -4.03 -7.41
C SER A 39 -5.68 -4.79 -8.72
N LYS A 40 -4.56 -5.37 -9.20
CA LYS A 40 -4.55 -6.06 -10.50
C LYS A 40 -4.31 -7.57 -10.40
N ASN A 41 -3.86 -8.04 -9.23
CA ASN A 41 -3.47 -9.43 -9.05
C ASN A 41 -3.62 -9.87 -7.59
N LYS A 42 -3.51 -11.17 -7.35
CA LYS A 42 -3.59 -11.78 -6.00
C LYS A 42 -2.56 -11.20 -5.02
N LYS A 43 -1.39 -10.73 -5.50
CA LYS A 43 -0.37 -10.11 -4.66
C LYS A 43 -0.83 -8.74 -4.13
N ASP A 44 -1.49 -7.95 -4.97
CA ASP A 44 -2.03 -6.64 -4.60
C ASP A 44 -3.16 -6.79 -3.56
N ILE A 45 -3.99 -7.82 -3.67
CA ILE A 45 -5.00 -8.16 -2.65
C ILE A 45 -4.34 -8.46 -1.31
N LYS A 46 -3.30 -9.32 -1.28
CA LYS A 46 -2.54 -9.61 -0.05
C LYS A 46 -1.89 -8.37 0.57
N ILE A 47 -1.46 -7.41 -0.27
CA ILE A 47 -0.93 -6.12 0.19
C ILE A 47 -2.04 -5.28 0.84
N LEU A 48 -3.25 -5.27 0.28
CA LEU A 48 -4.41 -4.57 0.85
C LEU A 48 -4.85 -5.19 2.18
N GLU A 49 -4.85 -6.51 2.31
CA GLU A 49 -5.11 -7.22 3.58
C GLU A 49 -4.12 -6.82 4.68
N GLU A 50 -2.83 -6.73 4.36
CA GLU A 50 -1.82 -6.25 5.32
C GLU A 50 -2.04 -4.78 5.68
N LEU A 51 -2.36 -3.93 4.70
CA LEU A 51 -2.68 -2.52 4.96
C LEU A 51 -3.88 -2.38 5.90
N GLN A 52 -4.90 -3.22 5.75
CA GLN A 52 -6.05 -3.27 6.64
C GLN A 52 -5.66 -3.76 8.03
N ARG A 53 -4.82 -4.81 8.13
CA ARG A 53 -4.31 -5.35 9.40
C ARG A 53 -3.48 -4.33 10.19
N TYR A 54 -2.74 -3.46 9.52
CA TYR A 54 -2.01 -2.34 10.14
C TYR A 54 -2.90 -1.10 10.36
N GLY A 55 -4.20 -1.18 10.09
CA GLY A 55 -5.16 -0.08 10.26
C GLY A 55 -4.91 1.11 9.34
N VAL A 56 -4.19 0.93 8.22
CA VAL A 56 -3.94 1.98 7.23
C VAL A 56 -5.18 2.26 6.40
N ILE A 57 -5.93 1.22 6.07
CA ILE A 57 -7.23 1.29 5.39
C ILE A 57 -8.27 0.53 6.21
N SER A 58 -9.52 0.97 6.16
CA SER A 58 -10.61 0.34 6.92
C SER A 58 -11.26 -0.80 6.14
N TYR A 59 -11.39 -0.65 4.82
CA TYR A 59 -12.03 -1.61 3.93
C TYR A 59 -11.20 -1.85 2.68
N ILE A 60 -11.26 -3.08 2.18
CA ILE A 60 -10.80 -3.46 0.86
C ILE A 60 -12.00 -3.40 -0.06
N TYR A 61 -11.92 -2.57 -1.09
CA TYR A 61 -12.96 -2.51 -2.11
C TYR A 61 -12.73 -3.62 -3.15
N PRO A 62 -13.72 -4.48 -3.43
CA PRO A 62 -13.57 -5.62 -4.34
C PRO A 62 -13.59 -5.26 -5.84
N TRP A 63 -13.61 -3.98 -6.21
CA TRP A 63 -13.71 -3.50 -7.58
C TRP A 63 -12.45 -2.80 -8.08
#